data_AF-A0A2W6DQF6-F1
#
_entry.id   AF-A0A2W6DQF6-F1
#
_cell.length_a   1.000
_cell.length_b   1.000
_cell.length_c   1.000
_cell.angle_alpha   90.00
_cell.angle_beta   90.00
_cell.angle_gamma   90.00
#
_symmetry.space_group_name_H-M   'P 1'
#
loop_
_entity.id
_entity.type
_entity.pdbx_description
1 polymer ?
#
loop_
_entity_poly.entity_id
_entity_poly.type
_entity_poly.pdbx_seq_one_letter_code
_entity_poly.pdbx_strand_id
1 'polypeptide(L)'
;MRGLLAALSTAMLLGGCATQSTQGGHDPGRLPGGQQPAFAAFTITRTGGFAGVSQRIDVASDGTVRNEAGTVIGHIEPADLTQLRSLLTGKEIRDEATRGKSSGSGKCADGFNVTLVMGDLRVSDYTCGRPSNKPAFSRVLELTSGSHVKR
;
A
#
# COMPACT_ATOMS: atom_id res chain seq x y z
N MET A 1 58.79 29.37 28.30
CA MET A 1 58.14 28.04 28.15
C MET A 1 58.60 27.51 26.79
N ARG A 2 59.78 26.86 26.62
CA ARG A 2 60.14 25.46 26.90
C ARG A 2 59.09 24.44 26.45
N GLY A 3 59.45 23.62 25.45
CA GLY A 3 58.71 22.43 24.96
C GLY A 3 58.70 22.37 23.42
N LEU A 4 59.80 22.07 22.71
CA LEU A 4 60.47 20.77 22.43
C LEU A 4 59.66 19.76 21.58
N LEU A 5 60.23 19.44 20.40
CA LEU A 5 60.31 18.15 19.67
C LEU A 5 59.04 17.58 18.98
N ALA A 6 59.04 17.42 17.64
CA ALA A 6 59.61 16.31 16.84
C ALA A 6 58.68 15.07 16.81
N ALA A 7 58.57 14.22 15.79
CA ALA A 7 59.34 13.96 14.59
C ALA A 7 58.45 13.20 13.57
N LEU A 8 59.00 13.06 12.36
CA LEU A 8 58.79 12.05 11.31
C LEU A 8 58.01 10.78 11.68
N SER A 9 57.27 10.22 10.71
CA SER A 9 57.57 8.88 10.16
C SER A 9 56.74 8.54 8.92
N THR A 10 57.44 8.35 7.81
CA THR A 10 57.00 7.69 6.59
C THR A 10 57.08 6.17 6.79
N ALA A 11 56.06 5.39 6.39
CA ALA A 11 56.22 3.96 6.18
C ALA A 11 55.28 3.45 5.07
N MET A 12 55.87 3.15 3.91
CA MET A 12 55.32 2.24 2.91
C MET A 12 55.34 0.81 3.45
N LEU A 13 54.30 0.04 3.19
CA LEU A 13 54.30 -1.43 3.32
C LEU A 13 53.74 -2.05 2.04
N LEU A 14 54.62 -2.81 1.35
CA LEU A 14 54.30 -3.77 0.30
C LEU A 14 54.28 -5.20 0.88
N GLY A 15 53.46 -6.06 0.28
CA GLY A 15 53.49 -7.54 0.39
C GLY A 15 52.37 -8.12 1.27
N GLY A 16 51.65 -9.20 0.94
CA GLY A 16 51.70 -10.18 -0.14
C GLY A 16 50.80 -11.38 0.20
N CYS A 17 50.59 -12.28 -0.79
CA CYS A 17 50.15 -13.69 -0.71
C CYS A 17 48.65 -14.11 -0.55
N ALA A 18 48.16 -14.78 -1.61
CA ALA A 18 47.40 -16.05 -1.69
C ALA A 18 46.06 -16.19 -0.91
N THR A 19 44.97 -16.83 -1.37
CA THR A 19 44.83 -18.12 -2.07
C THR A 19 43.35 -18.34 -2.49
N GLN A 20 43.14 -19.07 -3.61
CA GLN A 20 42.06 -20.03 -3.93
C GLN A 20 40.56 -19.67 -4.00
N SER A 21 40.07 -19.71 -5.24
CA SER A 21 39.02 -20.60 -5.79
C SER A 21 37.85 -21.05 -4.93
N THR A 22 36.62 -20.66 -5.34
CA THR A 22 35.44 -21.51 -5.65
C THR A 22 34.25 -20.58 -5.93
N GLN A 23 33.76 -20.48 -7.17
CA GLN A 23 32.71 -21.32 -7.75
C GLN A 23 31.30 -21.03 -7.18
N GLY A 24 30.44 -20.44 -8.03
CA GLY A 24 28.99 -20.63 -7.96
C GLY A 24 28.14 -19.38 -7.71
N GLY A 25 27.35 -19.01 -8.72
CA GLY A 25 26.12 -18.24 -8.52
C GLY A 25 26.12 -16.84 -9.12
N HIS A 26 26.01 -16.73 -10.45
CA HIS A 26 25.33 -15.58 -11.02
C HIS A 26 23.85 -15.70 -10.61
N ASP A 27 23.43 -14.94 -9.60
CA ASP A 27 22.02 -14.68 -9.29
C ASP A 27 21.65 -13.32 -9.94
N PRO A 28 21.02 -13.30 -11.12
CA PRO A 28 20.56 -12.06 -11.73
C PRO A 28 19.24 -11.68 -11.05
N GLY A 29 19.27 -11.18 -9.82
CA GLY A 29 18.02 -10.97 -9.11
C GLY A 29 17.97 -9.94 -7.99
N ARG A 30 19.05 -9.71 -7.24
CA ARG A 30 18.94 -8.90 -6.02
C ARG A 30 19.59 -7.52 -6.15
N LEU A 31 18.81 -6.56 -6.64
CA LEU A 31 19.10 -5.13 -6.41
C LEU A 31 18.91 -4.79 -4.92
N PRO A 32 19.86 -4.09 -4.27
CA PRO A 32 19.68 -3.58 -2.92
C PRO A 32 18.68 -2.41 -2.95
N GLY A 33 17.60 -2.51 -2.17
CA GLY A 33 16.78 -1.34 -1.82
C GLY A 33 15.82 -0.82 -2.90
N GLY A 34 15.30 -1.67 -3.77
CA GLY A 34 14.20 -1.30 -4.66
C GLY A 34 12.91 -1.04 -3.88
N GLN A 35 12.68 0.21 -3.46
CA GLN A 35 11.37 0.66 -3.01
C GLN A 35 10.38 0.49 -4.17
N GLN A 36 9.67 -0.64 -4.16
CA GLN A 36 8.56 -0.89 -5.09
C GLN A 36 7.58 0.29 -4.96
N PRO A 37 7.27 1.03 -6.05
CA PRO A 37 6.64 2.34 -5.97
C PRO A 37 5.41 2.27 -5.07
N ALA A 38 5.47 2.93 -3.91
CA ALA A 38 4.40 2.90 -2.93
C ALA A 38 3.13 3.48 -3.58
N PHE A 39 2.01 2.77 -3.53
CA PHE A 39 0.73 3.44 -3.74
C PHE A 39 0.53 4.43 -2.57
N ALA A 40 -0.10 5.57 -2.82
CA ALA A 40 -0.36 6.53 -1.76
C ALA A 40 -1.31 5.90 -0.72
N ALA A 41 -1.12 6.22 0.56
CA ALA A 41 -2.07 5.82 1.59
C ALA A 41 -3.49 6.30 1.22
N PHE A 42 -4.50 5.50 1.56
CA PHE A 42 -5.87 5.77 1.17
C PHE A 42 -6.85 5.44 2.28
N THR A 43 -8.03 6.03 2.18
CA THR A 43 -9.12 5.85 3.12
C THR A 43 -10.28 5.17 2.42
N ILE A 44 -10.94 4.23 3.11
CA ILE A 44 -12.27 3.74 2.74
C ILE A 44 -13.26 4.16 3.82
N THR A 45 -14.36 4.78 3.40
CA THR A 45 -15.49 5.15 4.26
C THR A 45 -16.75 4.45 3.77
N ARG A 46 -17.42 3.74 4.67
CA ARG A 46 -18.71 3.07 4.43
C ARG A 46 -19.77 3.70 5.32
N THR A 47 -20.84 4.21 4.72
CA THR A 47 -21.96 4.83 5.43
C THR A 47 -23.29 4.28 4.98
N GLY A 48 -24.27 4.20 5.86
CA GLY A 48 -25.65 3.82 5.53
C GLY A 48 -26.09 2.54 6.20
N GLY A 49 -26.98 1.81 5.52
CA GLY A 49 -27.73 0.72 6.10
C GLY A 49 -28.82 1.16 7.07
N PHE A 50 -29.72 0.24 7.42
CA PHE A 50 -30.88 0.54 8.27
C PHE A 50 -30.48 1.02 9.68
N ALA A 51 -29.34 0.53 10.18
CA ALA A 51 -28.80 0.87 11.49
C ALA A 51 -27.96 2.16 11.51
N GLY A 52 -27.78 2.83 10.36
CA GLY A 52 -26.99 4.07 10.29
C GLY A 52 -25.50 3.85 10.55
N VAL A 53 -24.91 2.82 9.95
CA VAL A 53 -23.48 2.51 10.08
C VAL A 53 -22.65 3.66 9.51
N SER A 54 -21.60 4.05 10.22
CA SER A 54 -20.49 4.86 9.72
C SER A 54 -19.20 4.17 10.11
N GLN A 55 -18.42 3.76 9.12
CA GLN A 55 -17.15 3.07 9.31
C GLN A 55 -16.09 3.71 8.43
N ARG A 56 -14.91 3.88 8.99
CA ARG A 56 -13.72 4.34 8.29
C ARG A 56 -12.56 3.40 8.58
N ILE A 57 -11.83 3.06 7.53
CA ILE A 57 -10.50 2.47 7.63
C ILE A 57 -9.51 3.31 6.85
N ASP A 58 -8.28 3.37 7.37
CA ASP A 58 -7.14 3.97 6.73
C ASP A 58 -6.12 2.88 6.40
N VAL A 59 -5.73 2.80 5.13
CA VAL A 59 -4.78 1.81 4.62
C VAL A 59 -3.51 2.54 4.25
N ALA A 60 -2.44 2.23 4.98
CA ALA A 60 -1.11 2.76 4.71
C ALA A 60 -0.48 2.05 3.49
N SER A 61 0.55 2.67 2.91
CA SER A 61 1.26 2.15 1.74
C SER A 61 1.99 0.82 1.97
N ASP A 62 2.27 0.49 3.24
CA ASP A 62 2.84 -0.78 3.67
C ASP A 62 1.79 -1.86 3.95
N GLY A 63 0.50 -1.53 3.78
CA GLY A 63 -0.63 -2.41 4.03
C GLY A 63 -1.12 -2.46 5.47
N THR A 64 -0.59 -1.61 6.36
CA THR A 64 -1.18 -1.43 7.69
C THR A 64 -2.59 -0.87 7.57
N VAL A 65 -3.56 -1.55 8.19
CA VAL A 65 -4.95 -1.13 8.24
C VAL A 65 -5.27 -0.60 9.63
N ARG A 66 -5.76 0.64 9.69
CA ARG A 66 -6.20 1.30 10.92
C ARG A 66 -7.70 1.57 10.87
N ASN A 67 -8.35 1.50 12.01
CA ASN A 67 -9.73 1.96 12.14
C ASN A 67 -9.77 3.49 12.35
N GLU A 68 -10.98 4.04 12.47
CA GLU A 68 -11.21 5.47 12.73
C GLU A 68 -10.54 5.99 14.01
N ALA A 69 -10.34 5.13 15.02
CA ALA A 69 -9.62 5.49 16.26
C ALA A 69 -8.09 5.48 16.09
N GLY A 70 -7.57 5.17 14.89
CA GLY A 70 -6.14 5.02 14.63
C GLY A 70 -5.53 3.70 15.13
N THR A 71 -6.34 2.81 15.71
CA THR A 71 -5.89 1.49 16.15
C THR A 71 -5.58 0.62 14.95
N VAL A 72 -4.42 -0.02 14.95
CA VAL A 72 -4.08 -1.04 13.94
C VAL A 72 -5.01 -2.25 14.14
N ILE A 73 -5.78 -2.56 13.11
CA ILE A 73 -6.73 -3.69 13.10
C ILE A 73 -6.25 -4.84 12.21
N GLY A 74 -5.11 -4.68 11.57
CA GLY A 74 -4.40 -5.73 10.87
C GLY A 74 -3.53 -5.24 9.72
N HIS A 75 -3.06 -6.18 8.91
CA HIS A 75 -2.20 -5.96 7.76
C HIS A 75 -2.71 -6.72 6.53
N ILE A 76 -2.57 -6.10 5.37
CA ILE A 76 -2.87 -6.72 4.06
C ILE A 76 -1.67 -7.57 3.63
N GLU A 77 -1.94 -8.77 3.13
CA GLU A 77 -0.91 -9.70 2.65
C GLU A 77 -0.07 -9.09 1.49
N PRO A 78 1.22 -9.42 1.37
CA PRO A 78 2.10 -8.85 0.33
C PRO A 78 1.61 -9.05 -1.12
N ALA A 79 0.99 -10.20 -1.40
CA ALA A 79 0.41 -10.50 -2.71
C ALA A 79 -0.77 -9.56 -3.02
N ASP A 80 -1.66 -9.37 -2.05
CA ASP A 80 -2.82 -8.48 -2.16
C ASP A 80 -2.39 -7.02 -2.23
N LEU A 81 -1.32 -6.61 -1.52
CA LEU A 81 -0.73 -5.28 -1.66
C LEU A 81 -0.17 -5.02 -3.05
N THR A 82 0.43 -6.02 -3.68
CA THR A 82 0.90 -5.92 -5.05
C THR A 82 -0.27 -5.72 -6.01
N GLN A 83 -1.37 -6.45 -5.79
CA GLN A 83 -2.59 -6.28 -6.58
C GLN A 83 -3.25 -4.91 -6.35
N LEU A 84 -3.35 -4.44 -5.10
CA LEU A 84 -3.87 -3.11 -4.77
C LEU A 84 -3.07 -2.02 -5.46
N ARG A 85 -1.74 -2.11 -5.44
CA ARG A 85 -0.86 -1.15 -6.14
C ARG A 85 -1.20 -1.07 -7.63
N SER A 86 -1.36 -2.22 -8.29
CA SER A 86 -1.72 -2.27 -9.71
C SER A 86 -3.10 -1.63 -9.97
N LEU A 87 -4.11 -1.96 -9.16
CA LEU A 87 -5.46 -1.43 -9.31
C LEU A 87 -5.54 0.08 -9.09
N LEU A 88 -4.86 0.58 -8.05
CA LEU A 88 -4.95 1.98 -7.61
C LEU A 88 -4.13 2.93 -8.47
N THR A 89 -3.14 2.42 -9.20
CA THR A 89 -2.36 3.18 -10.19
C THR A 89 -2.86 3.00 -11.63
N GLY A 90 -3.74 2.01 -11.85
CA GLY A 90 -4.34 1.68 -13.14
C GLY A 90 -5.17 2.83 -13.73
N LYS A 91 -5.42 2.76 -15.04
CA LYS A 91 -6.34 3.72 -15.68
C LYS A 91 -7.78 3.40 -15.29
N GLU A 92 -8.08 2.14 -15.05
CA GLU A 92 -9.42 1.62 -14.83
C GLU A 92 -10.08 2.35 -13.67
N ILE A 93 -9.41 2.39 -12.50
CA ILE A 93 -9.93 3.06 -11.29
C ILE A 93 -10.15 4.56 -11.51
N ARG A 94 -9.30 5.21 -12.31
CA ARG A 94 -9.43 6.62 -12.68
C ARG A 94 -10.61 6.84 -13.60
N ASP A 95 -10.81 5.96 -14.58
CA ASP A 95 -11.98 5.97 -15.44
C ASP A 95 -13.25 5.80 -14.58
N GLU A 96 -13.25 4.87 -13.61
CA GLU A 96 -14.40 4.68 -12.71
C GLU A 96 -14.65 5.90 -11.82
N ALA A 97 -13.61 6.63 -11.41
CA ALA A 97 -13.74 7.86 -10.64
C ALA A 97 -14.57 8.93 -11.40
N THR A 98 -14.36 9.03 -12.71
CA THR A 98 -15.07 10.00 -13.56
C THR A 98 -16.53 9.64 -13.82
N ARG A 99 -16.91 8.36 -13.70
CA ARG A 99 -18.30 7.88 -13.93
C ARG A 99 -19.31 8.35 -12.87
N GLY A 100 -18.86 9.08 -11.84
CA GLY A 100 -19.71 9.55 -10.76
C GLY A 100 -20.26 8.41 -9.89
N LYS A 101 -21.15 8.73 -8.95
CA LYS A 101 -21.76 7.75 -8.05
C LYS A 101 -22.92 7.04 -8.75
N SER A 102 -23.00 5.71 -8.66
CA SER A 102 -24.18 4.99 -9.12
C SER A 102 -25.43 5.51 -8.39
N SER A 103 -26.39 6.05 -9.15
CA SER A 103 -27.70 6.40 -8.59
C SER A 103 -28.49 5.11 -8.40
N GLY A 104 -28.48 4.56 -7.18
CA GLY A 104 -29.39 3.49 -6.83
C GLY A 104 -30.83 4.01 -6.92
N SER A 105 -31.50 3.78 -8.04
CA SER A 105 -32.89 4.18 -8.29
C SER A 105 -33.91 3.26 -7.61
N GLY A 106 -33.45 2.26 -6.85
CA GLY A 106 -34.30 1.33 -6.11
C GLY A 106 -34.44 1.72 -4.64
N LYS A 107 -35.65 1.59 -4.08
CA LYS A 107 -35.92 1.73 -2.65
C LYS A 107 -35.14 0.66 -1.86
N CYS A 108 -33.89 0.96 -1.51
CA CYS A 108 -33.11 0.11 -0.63
C CYS A 108 -33.34 0.52 0.81
N ALA A 109 -33.90 -0.38 1.62
CA ALA A 109 -33.97 -0.17 3.06
C ALA A 109 -32.57 -0.23 3.71
N ASP A 110 -31.64 -0.99 3.11
CA ASP A 110 -30.32 -1.28 3.68
C ASP A 110 -29.20 -1.04 2.66
N GLY A 111 -29.15 0.17 2.10
CA GLY A 111 -28.13 0.56 1.12
C GLY A 111 -26.92 1.21 1.77
N PHE A 112 -25.72 0.95 1.24
CA PHE A 112 -24.48 1.54 1.71
C PHE A 112 -23.85 2.42 0.65
N ASN A 113 -23.33 3.57 1.07
CA ASN A 113 -22.40 4.37 0.30
C ASN A 113 -20.99 3.98 0.71
N VAL A 114 -20.17 3.58 -0.24
CA VAL A 114 -18.75 3.31 -0.02
C VAL A 114 -17.95 4.30 -0.83
N THR A 115 -16.99 4.96 -0.19
CA THR A 115 -16.10 5.94 -0.82
C THR A 115 -14.66 5.59 -0.51
N LEU A 116 -13.83 5.56 -1.55
CA LEU A 116 -12.39 5.55 -1.45
C LEU A 116 -11.82 6.92 -1.81
N VAL A 117 -10.84 7.36 -1.03
CA VAL A 117 -10.07 8.59 -1.27
C VAL A 117 -8.58 8.27 -1.20
N MET A 118 -7.84 8.61 -2.25
CA MET A 118 -6.39 8.48 -2.35
C MET A 118 -5.82 9.73 -3.04
N GLY A 119 -5.26 10.67 -2.28
CA GLY A 119 -4.89 11.98 -2.85
C GLY A 119 -6.08 12.63 -3.56
N ASP A 120 -5.93 12.97 -4.84
CA ASP A 120 -6.99 13.54 -5.68
C ASP A 120 -7.96 12.49 -6.26
N LEU A 121 -7.62 11.20 -6.17
CA LEU A 121 -8.50 10.13 -6.62
C LEU A 121 -9.63 9.92 -5.61
N ARG A 122 -10.86 10.14 -6.06
CA ARG A 122 -12.07 9.82 -5.31
C ARG A 122 -12.98 8.91 -6.11
N VAL A 123 -13.27 7.73 -5.58
CA VAL A 123 -14.24 6.79 -6.16
C VAL A 123 -15.31 6.51 -5.13
N SER A 124 -16.57 6.70 -5.51
CA SER A 124 -17.71 6.37 -4.68
C SER A 124 -18.66 5.46 -5.42
N ASP A 125 -19.28 4.55 -4.67
CA ASP A 125 -20.37 3.72 -5.17
C ASP A 125 -21.47 3.57 -4.12
N TYR A 126 -22.67 3.24 -4.60
CA TYR A 126 -23.82 2.91 -3.77
C TYR A 126 -24.18 1.44 -3.97
N THR A 127 -24.09 0.64 -2.92
CA THR A 127 -24.40 -0.79 -2.94
C THR A 127 -25.74 -1.03 -2.26
N CYS A 128 -26.61 -1.78 -2.96
CA CYS A 128 -27.92 -2.20 -2.48
C CYS A 128 -28.17 -3.65 -2.94
N GLY A 129 -27.33 -4.58 -2.51
CA GLY A 129 -27.42 -6.00 -2.92
C GLY A 129 -27.26 -6.25 -4.42
N ARG A 130 -26.85 -5.25 -5.21
CA ARG A 130 -26.54 -5.36 -6.64
C ARG A 130 -25.05 -5.26 -6.86
N PRO A 131 -24.50 -5.96 -7.87
CA PRO A 131 -23.11 -5.82 -8.24
C PRO A 131 -22.83 -4.39 -8.70
N SER A 132 -21.66 -3.88 -8.32
CA SER A 132 -21.16 -2.57 -8.74
C SER A 132 -20.86 -2.56 -10.25
N ASN A 133 -21.07 -1.42 -10.90
CA ASN A 133 -20.54 -1.16 -12.25
C ASN A 133 -19.09 -0.62 -12.23
N LYS A 134 -18.42 -0.73 -11.09
CA LYS A 134 -17.03 -0.31 -10.84
C LYS A 134 -16.20 -1.54 -10.42
N PRO A 135 -15.85 -2.42 -11.38
CA PRO A 135 -15.10 -3.65 -11.08
C PRO A 135 -13.75 -3.39 -10.41
N ALA A 136 -13.00 -2.37 -10.82
CA ALA A 136 -11.69 -2.09 -10.21
C ALA A 136 -11.86 -1.66 -8.74
N PHE A 137 -12.83 -0.77 -8.48
CA PHE A 137 -13.17 -0.33 -7.13
C PHE A 137 -13.66 -1.49 -6.26
N SER A 138 -14.53 -2.35 -6.81
CA SER A 138 -15.04 -3.53 -6.09
C SER A 138 -13.92 -4.46 -5.66
N ARG A 139 -12.94 -4.69 -6.54
CA ARG A 139 -11.78 -5.51 -6.21
C ARG A 139 -10.91 -4.88 -5.12
N VAL A 140 -10.75 -3.56 -5.11
CA VAL A 140 -10.06 -2.86 -4.01
C VAL A 140 -10.78 -3.08 -2.67
N LEU A 141 -12.11 -2.98 -2.64
CA LEU A 141 -12.90 -3.21 -1.43
C LEU A 141 -12.78 -4.66 -0.92
N GLU A 142 -12.72 -5.63 -1.83
CA GLU A 142 -12.52 -7.04 -1.49
C GLU A 142 -11.16 -7.26 -0.79
N LEU A 143 -10.08 -6.76 -1.41
CA LEU A 143 -8.70 -6.88 -0.89
C LEU A 143 -8.44 -6.12 0.42
N THR A 144 -9.32 -5.19 0.78
CA THR A 144 -9.24 -4.41 2.02
C THR A 144 -10.25 -4.87 3.08
N SER A 145 -11.01 -5.92 2.78
CA SER A 145 -11.97 -6.50 3.70
C SER A 145 -11.32 -7.46 4.70
N GLY A 146 -12.04 -7.79 5.78
CA GLY A 146 -11.53 -8.60 6.87
C GLY A 146 -11.01 -10.01 6.49
N SER A 147 -11.35 -10.53 5.31
CA SER A 147 -10.82 -11.82 4.82
C SER A 147 -9.36 -11.72 4.36
N HIS A 148 -8.93 -10.53 3.94
CA HIS A 148 -7.59 -10.25 3.41
C HIS A 148 -6.71 -9.49 4.40
N VAL A 149 -7.28 -9.03 5.51
CA VAL A 149 -6.60 -8.33 6.59
C VAL A 149 -6.29 -9.31 7.71
N LYS A 150 -5.01 -9.65 7.90
CA LYS A 150 -4.54 -10.48 9.03
C LYS A 150 -4.42 -9.63 10.29
N ARG A 151 -4.89 -10.15 11.42
CA ARG A 151 -4.71 -9.53 12.74
C ARG A 151 -3.42 -9.96 13.39
#